data_AF-A0A834CT64-F1
#
_entry.id   AF-A0A834CT64-F1
#
_cell.length_a   1.000
_cell.length_b   1.000
_cell.length_c   1.000
_cell.angle_alpha   90.00
_cell.angle_beta   90.00
_cell.angle_gamma   90.00
#
_symmetry.space_group_name_H-M   'P 1'
#
loop_
_entity.id
_entity.type
_entity.pdbx_description
1 polymer ?
#
loop_
_entity_poly.entity_id
_entity_poly.type
_entity_poly.pdbx_seq_one_letter_code
_entity_poly.pdbx_strand_id
1 'polypeptide(L)' 'MDTIFVKQVKEGGPAHEAGLCTGDRIVKVNGASIIGKAYGEVISLIQDSGDFLELCVMPKDEDILQLLNLF' A
#
# COMPACT_ATOMS: atom_id res chain seq x y z
N MET A 1 -10.59 5.48 -10.55
CA MET A 1 -9.33 4.77 -10.26
C MET A 1 -9.29 4.58 -8.76
N ASP A 2 -9.58 3.36 -8.31
CA ASP A 2 -9.54 3.05 -6.88
C ASP A 2 -8.10 3.09 -6.40
N THR A 3 -7.88 3.83 -5.32
CA THR A 3 -6.57 4.00 -4.69
C THR A 3 -6.57 3.22 -3.39
N ILE A 4 -5.50 2.48 -3.12
CA ILE A 4 -5.40 1.63 -1.94
C ILE A 4 -4.46 2.28 -0.93
N PHE A 5 -4.97 2.49 0.27
CA PHE A 5 -4.24 3.07 1.39
C PHE A 5 -4.15 2.08 2.53
N VAL A 6 -3.01 2.10 3.23
CA VAL A 6 -2.78 1.32 4.43
C VAL A 6 -3.62 1.88 5.57
N LYS A 7 -4.64 1.14 5.99
CA LYS A 7 -5.53 1.56 7.08
C LYS A 7 -4.91 1.34 8.46
N GLN A 8 -4.13 0.28 8.62
CA GLN A 8 -3.49 -0.08 9.88
C GLN A 8 -2.29 -1.00 9.59
N VAL A 9 -1.26 -0.86 10.42
CA VAL A 9 -0.12 -1.76 10.44
C VAL A 9 -0.05 -2.42 11.81
N LYS A 10 0.17 -3.73 11.84
CA LYS A 10 0.31 -4.48 13.09
C LYS A 10 1.68 -4.20 13.71
N GLU A 11 1.69 -3.67 14.93
CA GLU A 11 2.91 -3.43 15.69
C GLU A 11 3.71 -4.73 15.90
N GLY A 12 5.03 -4.65 15.69
CA GLY A 12 5.93 -5.81 15.75
C GLY A 12 5.71 -6.86 14.65
N GLY A 13 4.90 -6.57 13.63
CA GLY A 13 4.74 -7.42 12.45
C GLY A 13 5.77 -7.10 11.36
N PRO A 14 5.91 -7.97 10.33
CA PRO A 14 6.91 -7.79 9.27
C PRO A 14 6.73 -6.48 8.50
N ALA A 15 5.49 -6.04 8.29
CA ALA A 15 5.21 -4.75 7.65
C ALA A 15 5.65 -3.56 8.51
N HIS A 16 5.51 -3.64 9.83
CA HIS A 16 5.98 -2.60 10.75
C HIS A 16 7.51 -2.54 10.77
N GLU A 17 8.17 -3.70 10.82
CA GLU A 17 9.64 -3.80 10.76
C GLU A 17 10.21 -3.32 9.43
N ALA A 18 9.45 -3.49 8.33
CA ALA A 18 9.79 -2.94 7.02
C ALA A 18 9.55 -1.42 6.90
N GLY A 19 8.95 -0.78 7.92
CA GLY A 19 8.69 0.66 7.95
C GLY A 19 7.38 1.10 7.29
N LEU A 20 6.47 0.18 6.96
CA LEU A 20 5.14 0.52 6.44
C LEU A 20 4.35 1.30 7.50
N CYS A 21 3.73 2.40 7.09
CA CYS A 21 2.98 3.28 7.97
C CYS A 21 1.49 3.34 7.60
N THR A 22 0.66 3.62 8.60
CA THR A 22 -0.76 3.95 8.37
C THR A 22 -0.86 5.24 7.55
N GLY A 23 -1.66 5.20 6.49
CA GLY A 23 -1.83 6.28 5.53
C GLY A 23 -0.97 6.12 4.27
N ASP A 24 -0.02 5.20 4.25
CA ASP A 24 0.79 4.97 3.04
C ASP A 24 -0.09 4.51 1.88
N ARG A 25 0.17 5.05 0.69
CA ARG A 25 -0.54 4.65 -0.52
C ARG A 25 0.23 3.57 -1.25
N ILE A 26 -0.40 2.44 -1.53
CA ILE A 26 0.24 1.37 -2.29
C ILE A 26 0.26 1.75 -3.78
N VAL A 27 1.43 1.64 -4.42
CA VAL A 27 1.60 1.91 -5.85
C VAL A 27 2.01 0.68 -6.65
N LYS A 28 2.75 -0.25 -6.03
CA LYS A 28 3.12 -1.54 -6.65
C LYS A 28 3.10 -2.68 -5.63
N VAL A 29 2.87 -3.88 -6.13
CA VAL A 29 2.94 -5.16 -5.41
C VAL A 29 3.83 -6.10 -6.21
N ASN A 30 4.93 -6.59 -5.62
CA ASN A 30 5.93 -7.46 -6.28
C ASN A 30 6.37 -6.94 -7.65
N GLY A 31 6.70 -5.65 -7.73
CA GLY A 31 7.07 -4.97 -8.98
C GLY A 31 5.92 -4.66 -9.95
N ALA A 32 4.71 -5.23 -9.76
CA ALA A 32 3.55 -4.97 -10.60
C ALA A 32 2.80 -3.70 -10.15
N SER A 33 2.55 -2.79 -11.09
CA SER A 33 1.74 -1.59 -10.83
C SER A 33 0.29 -1.96 -10.52
N ILE A 34 -0.26 -1.34 -9.46
CA ILE A 34 -1.67 -1.53 -9.11
C ILE A 34 -2.61 -0.51 -9.77
N ILE A 35 -2.06 0.43 -10.55
CA ILE A 35 -2.84 1.46 -11.24
C ILE A 35 -3.81 0.79 -12.21
N GLY A 36 -5.10 1.08 -12.05
CA GLY A 36 -6.17 0.52 -12.89
C GLY A 36 -6.61 -0.89 -12.50
N LYS A 37 -6.02 -1.50 -11.46
CA LYS A 37 -6.51 -2.76 -10.90
C LYS A 37 -7.64 -2.51 -9.90
N ALA A 38 -8.63 -3.40 -9.89
CA ALA A 38 -9.66 -3.41 -8.86
C ALA A 38 -9.08 -3.84 -7.52
N TYR A 39 -9.71 -3.46 -6.41
CA TYR A 39 -9.28 -3.86 -5.07
C TYR A 39 -9.05 -5.37 -4.94
N GLY A 40 -10.00 -6.18 -5.43
CA GLY A 40 -9.90 -7.64 -5.38
C GLY A 40 -8.66 -8.19 -6.08
N GLU A 41 -8.30 -7.64 -7.24
CA GLU A 41 -7.10 -8.03 -7.98
C GLU A 41 -5.82 -7.74 -7.19
N VAL A 42 -5.77 -6.59 -6.52
CA VAL A 42 -4.61 -6.22 -5.69
C VAL A 42 -4.50 -7.12 -4.47
N ILE A 43 -5.62 -7.45 -3.83
CA ILE A 43 -5.63 -8.39 -2.71
C ILE A 43 -5.17 -9.78 -3.15
N SER A 44 -5.62 -10.26 -4.31
CA SER A 44 -5.15 -11.54 -4.87
C SER A 44 -3.63 -11.53 -5.09
N LEU A 45 -3.06 -10.46 -5.64
CA LEU A 45 -1.60 -10.34 -5.83
C LEU A 45 -0.85 -10.41 -4.49
N ILE A 46 -1.38 -9.76 -3.45
CA ILE A 46 -0.78 -9.80 -2.11
C ILE A 46 -0.87 -11.19 -1.51
N GLN A 47 -2.01 -11.88 -1.66
CA GLN A 47 -2.22 -13.22 -1.13
C GLN A 47 -1.40 -14.29 -1.86
N ASP A 48 -1.15 -14.10 -3.16
CA ASP A 48 -0.35 -15.01 -4.00
C ASP A 48 1.16 -14.90 -3.75
N SER A 49 1.60 -13.88 -3.00
CA SER A 49 3.01 -13.58 -2.75
C SER A 49 3.75 -14.63 -1.91
N GLY A 50 3.02 -15.54 -1.25
CA GLY A 50 3.61 -16.58 -0.40
C GLY A 50 4.35 -15.99 0.80
N ASP A 51 5.62 -16.38 0.97
CA ASP A 51 6.44 -16.00 2.14
C ASP A 51 7.03 -14.58 2.04
N PHE A 52 7.11 -14.00 0.85
CA PHE A 52 7.75 -12.69 0.62
C PHE A 52 6.84 -11.77 -0.19
N LEU A 53 6.56 -10.60 0.37
CA LEU A 53 5.75 -9.55 -0.26
C LEU A 53 6.56 -8.26 -0.35
N GLU A 54 6.73 -7.74 -1.56
CA GLU A 54 7.32 -6.43 -1.79
C GLU A 54 6.20 -5.41 -2.10
N LEU A 55 6.16 -4.33 -1.33
CA LEU A 55 5.25 -3.21 -1.56
C LEU A 55 6.05 -1.96 -1.89
N CYS A 56 5.73 -1.31 -3.01
CA CYS A 56 6.15 0.08 -3.21
C CYS A 56 5.02 0.98 -2.74
N VAL A 57 5.35 1.93 -1.86
CA VAL A 57 4.40 2.87 -1.29
C VAL A 57 4.81 4.32 -1.52
N MET A 58 3.82 5.20 -1.50
CA MET A 58 3.99 6.64 -1.47
C MET A 58 3.60 7.12 -0.07
N PRO A 59 4.54 7.73 0.69
CA PRO A 59 4.28 8.23 2.03
C PRO A 59 3.16 9.26 2.01
N LYS A 60 2.30 9.25 3.03
CA LYS A 60 1.17 10.20 3.13
C LYS A 60 1.61 11.67 3.05
N ASP A 61 2.78 12.02 3.57
CA ASP A 61 3.29 13.39 3.66
C ASP A 61 3.79 13.92 2.31
N GLU A 62 4.05 13.03 1.36
CA GLU A 62 4.42 13.35 -0.02
C GLU A 62 3.25 13.16 -0.99
N ASP A 63 2.13 12.62 -0.52
CA ASP A 63 0.97 12.32 -1.35
C ASP A 63 0.02 13.52 -1.44
N ILE A 64 0.07 14.21 -2.58
CA ILE A 64 -0.73 15.41 -2.86
C ILE A 64 -2.24 15.14 -2.68
N LEU A 65 -2.73 13.92 -2.96
CA LEU A 65 -4.15 13.61 -2.81
C LEU A 65 -4.58 13.58 -1.34
N GLN A 66 -3.68 13.17 -0.44
CA GLN A 66 -3.93 13.19 1.00
C GLN A 66 -3.72 14.58 1.59
N LEU A 67 -2.75 15.34 1.08
CA LEU A 67 -2.55 16.74 1.48
C LEU A 67 -3.75 17.62 1.11
N LEU A 68 -4.40 17.37 -0.02
CA LEU A 68 -5.59 18.13 -0.44
C LEU A 68 -6.84 17.87 0.41
N ASN A 69 -6.92 16.74 1.13
CA ASN A 69 -8.00 16.46 2.07
C ASN A 69 -7.82 17.16 3.43
N LEU A 70 -6.75 17.93 3.62
CA LEU A 70 -6.49 18.73 4.82
C LEU A 70 -6.85 20.22 4.66
N PHE A 71 -7.46 20.63 3.55
CA PHE A 71 -7.90 22.01 3.28
C PHE A 71 -9.41 22.08 2.98
#